data_AF-A0A8I2YQ65-F1
#
_entry.id   AF-A0A8I2YQ65-F1
#
_cell.length_a   1.000
_cell.length_b   1.000
_cell.length_c   1.000
_cell.angle_alpha   90.00
_cell.angle_beta   90.00
_cell.angle_gamma   90.00
#
_symmetry.space_group_name_H-M   'P 1'
#
loop_
_entity.id
_entity.type
_entity.pdbx_description
1 polymer ?
#
loop_
_entity_poly.entity_id
_entity_poly.type
_entity_poly.pdbx_seq_one_letter_code
_entity_poly.pdbx_strand_id
1 'polypeptide(L)'
;MVNEPSLGIFAYTISLMNGVGGRKGWQWISILEGTLTVALSLVAYFVVPTWSYKAKFLTEEERCHLIEKLQADSDAGTDQSFQWSSVRSAFEDHLVWAYSFLFHGFSFVQYSFSFFLVDGNPQCCCGFLGVRNGLGVQPSEHTCAVYHRCRK
;
A
#
# COMPACT_ATOMS: atom_id res chain seq x y z
N MET A 1 0.98 -19.99 -8.85
CA MET A 1 0.50 -18.61 -8.59
C MET A 1 -0.09 -18.61 -7.20
N VAL A 2 0.67 -18.04 -6.25
CA VAL A 2 0.36 -17.72 -4.84
C VAL A 2 -0.81 -18.49 -4.20
N ASN A 3 -0.51 -19.69 -3.67
CA ASN A 3 -1.38 -20.37 -2.69
C ASN A 3 -1.04 -19.86 -1.29
N GLU A 4 -1.34 -18.60 -0.98
CA GLU A 4 -1.20 -18.07 0.38
C GLU A 4 -2.52 -18.25 1.14
N PRO A 5 -2.65 -19.24 2.06
CA PRO A 5 -3.88 -19.49 2.81
C PRO A 5 -4.29 -18.32 3.73
N SER A 6 -3.37 -17.39 4.00
CA SER A 6 -3.54 -16.25 4.90
C SER A 6 -4.61 -15.26 4.44
N LEU A 7 -4.65 -14.91 3.15
CA LEU A 7 -5.63 -13.95 2.60
C LEU A 7 -7.04 -14.54 2.52
N GLY A 8 -7.15 -15.84 2.25
CA GLY A 8 -8.43 -16.55 2.18
C GLY A 8 -9.12 -16.66 3.54
N ILE A 9 -8.35 -16.88 4.62
CA ILE A 9 -8.88 -16.92 5.99
C ILE A 9 -9.43 -15.54 6.40
N PHE A 10 -8.72 -14.46 6.06
CA PHE A 10 -9.19 -13.10 6.35
C PHE A 10 -10.49 -12.77 5.60
N ALA A 11 -10.57 -13.08 4.30
CA ALA A 11 -11.77 -12.90 3.49
C ALA A 11 -12.97 -13.72 4.02
N TYR A 12 -12.73 -14.97 4.45
CA TYR A 12 -13.75 -15.82 5.07
C TYR A 12 -14.26 -15.20 6.39
N THR A 13 -13.35 -14.74 7.25
CA THR A 13 -13.68 -14.13 8.55
C THR A 13 -14.53 -12.86 8.38
N ILE A 14 -14.23 -12.02 7.37
CA ILE A 14 -15.03 -10.83 7.06
C ILE A 14 -16.43 -11.19 6.54
N SER A 15 -16.54 -12.26 5.75
CA SER A 15 -17.83 -12.74 5.25
C SER A 15 -18.80 -13.09 6.38
N LEU A 16 -18.28 -13.67 7.48
CA LEU A 16 -19.04 -14.00 8.68
C LEU A 16 -19.47 -12.77 9.51
N MET A 17 -18.87 -11.60 9.28
CA MET A 17 -19.17 -10.37 10.02
C MET A 17 -20.25 -9.49 9.35
N ASN A 18 -20.84 -9.93 8.24
CA ASN A 18 -21.96 -9.25 7.61
C ASN A 18 -23.19 -9.23 8.54
N GLY A 19 -23.64 -8.03 8.93
CA GLY A 19 -24.81 -7.85 9.79
C GLY A 19 -24.49 -7.75 11.29
N VAL A 20 -23.23 -7.95 11.69
CA VAL A 20 -22.79 -7.70 13.08
C VAL A 20 -22.87 -6.20 13.37
N GLY A 21 -23.65 -5.83 14.38
CA GLY A 21 -23.85 -4.43 14.77
C GLY A 21 -24.61 -3.56 13.74
N GLY A 22 -25.37 -4.19 12.82
CA GLY A 22 -26.13 -3.48 11.78
C GLY A 22 -25.27 -2.88 10.66
N ARG A 23 -23.99 -3.24 10.57
CA ARG A 23 -23.03 -2.71 9.61
C ARG A 23 -22.76 -3.72 8.48
N LYS A 24 -22.44 -3.20 7.29
CA LYS A 24 -22.10 -4.01 6.12
C LYS A 24 -20.66 -4.55 6.26
N GLY A 25 -20.38 -5.75 5.76
CA GLY A 25 -19.05 -6.38 5.88
C GLY A 25 -17.89 -5.51 5.38
N TRP A 26 -18.10 -4.71 4.33
CA TRP A 26 -17.07 -3.76 3.84
C TRP A 26 -16.67 -2.69 4.87
N GLN A 27 -17.59 -2.27 5.75
CA GLN A 27 -17.29 -1.28 6.79
C GLN A 27 -16.40 -1.89 7.87
N TRP A 28 -16.60 -3.16 8.17
CA TRP A 28 -15.79 -3.90 9.12
C TRP A 28 -14.34 -4.07 8.65
N ILE A 29 -14.10 -4.18 7.34
CA ILE A 29 -12.73 -4.23 6.79
C ILE A 29 -11.95 -2.98 7.19
N SER A 30 -12.52 -1.80 6.93
CA SER A 30 -11.87 -0.53 7.26
C SER A 30 -11.72 -0.31 8.76
N ILE A 31 -12.67 -0.78 9.58
CA ILE A 31 -12.57 -0.67 11.03
C ILE A 31 -11.44 -1.56 11.57
N LEU A 32 -11.34 -2.80 11.10
CA LEU A 32 -10.30 -3.74 11.54
C LEU A 32 -8.91 -3.26 11.14
N GLU A 33 -8.73 -2.84 9.90
CA GLU A 33 -7.46 -2.30 9.40
C GLU A 33 -7.09 -0.99 10.11
N GLY A 34 -8.05 -0.08 10.29
CA GLY A 34 -7.86 1.16 11.04
C GLY A 34 -7.48 0.92 12.51
N THR A 35 -8.10 -0.07 13.16
CA THR A 35 -7.78 -0.38 14.56
C THR A 35 -6.40 -1.01 14.71
N LEU A 36 -6.02 -1.91 13.79
CA LEU A 36 -4.70 -2.52 13.79
C LEU A 36 -3.59 -1.48 13.59
N THR A 37 -3.78 -0.55 12.66
CA THR A 37 -2.82 0.53 12.40
C THR A 37 -2.68 1.48 13.59
N VAL A 38 -3.78 1.84 14.26
CA VAL A 38 -3.75 2.64 15.50
C VAL A 38 -3.02 1.90 16.62
N ALA A 39 -3.28 0.61 16.82
CA ALA A 39 -2.61 -0.20 17.84
C ALA A 39 -1.09 -0.27 17.59
N LEU A 40 -0.68 -0.54 16.34
CA LEU A 40 0.73 -0.56 15.95
C LEU A 40 1.39 0.82 16.10
N SER A 41 0.68 1.90 15.79
CA SER A 41 1.17 3.28 15.98
C SER A 41 1.47 3.58 17.46
N LEU A 42 0.59 3.17 18.37
CA LEU A 42 0.81 3.33 19.81
C LEU A 42 2.03 2.54 20.29
N VAL A 43 2.22 1.31 19.81
CA VAL A 43 3.41 0.52 20.15
C VAL A 43 4.67 1.16 19.56
N ALA A 44 4.63 1.59 18.30
CA ALA A 44 5.75 2.23 17.63
C ALA A 44 6.18 3.52 18.34
N TYR A 45 5.25 4.30 18.89
CA TYR A 45 5.56 5.48 19.69
C TYR A 45 6.46 5.18 20.90
N PHE A 46 6.27 4.02 21.55
CA PHE A 46 7.10 3.61 22.68
C PHE A 46 8.39 2.89 22.28
N VAL A 47 8.38 2.18 21.16
CA VAL A 47 9.52 1.35 20.71
C VAL A 47 10.54 2.15 19.91
N VAL A 48 10.11 3.12 19.09
CA VAL A 48 10.99 3.85 18.16
C VAL A 48 11.56 5.10 18.84
N PRO A 49 12.87 5.13 19.16
CA PRO A 49 13.51 6.34 19.67
C PRO A 49 13.59 7.38 18.54
N THR A 50 13.13 8.61 18.82
CA THR A 50 13.15 9.71 17.83
C THR A 50 14.55 10.21 17.48
N TRP A 51 15.56 9.86 18.28
CA TRP A 51 16.93 10.27 18.07
C TRP A 51 17.92 9.16 18.45
N SER A 52 19.03 9.08 17.71
CA SER A 52 20.12 8.10 17.92
C SER A 52 20.68 8.13 19.34
N TYR A 53 20.70 9.30 20.00
CA TYR A 53 21.15 9.44 21.38
C TYR A 53 20.17 8.85 22.43
N LYS A 54 18.86 8.79 22.13
CA LYS A 54 17.84 8.19 23.01
C LYS A 54 17.60 6.70 22.73
N ALA A 55 18.29 6.13 21.75
CA ALA A 55 18.08 4.74 21.36
C ALA A 55 18.60 3.79 22.44
N LYS A 56 17.66 3.19 23.20
CA LYS A 56 17.95 2.25 24.30
C LYS A 56 18.44 0.87 23.83
N PHE A 57 18.36 0.59 22.53
CA PHE A 57 18.77 -0.70 21.96
C PHE A 57 20.28 -0.80 21.68
N LEU A 58 21.01 0.32 21.66
CA LEU A 58 22.42 0.35 21.28
C LEU A 58 23.34 0.39 22.49
N THR A 59 24.48 -0.30 22.41
CA THR A 59 25.57 -0.15 23.36
C THR A 59 26.24 1.23 23.20
N GLU A 60 26.96 1.69 24.23
CA GLU A 60 27.59 3.01 24.21
C GLU A 60 28.64 3.16 23.08
N GLU A 61 29.38 2.08 22.80
CA GLU A 61 30.37 2.05 21.71
C GLU A 61 29.71 2.12 20.33
N GLU A 62 28.63 1.34 20.10
CA GLU A 62 27.87 1.37 18.84
C GLU A 62 27.19 2.72 18.63
N ARG A 63 26.70 3.34 19.70
CA ARG A 63 26.09 4.67 19.66
C ARG A 63 27.12 5.73 19.24
N CYS A 64 28.33 5.69 19.81
CA CYS A 64 29.40 6.61 19.44
C CYS A 64 29.79 6.48 17.96
N HIS A 65 29.98 5.24 17.49
CA HIS A 65 30.31 4.99 16.08
C HIS A 65 29.20 5.45 15.12
N LEU A 66 27.92 5.26 15.48
CA LEU A 66 26.82 5.74 14.66
C LEU A 66 26.68 7.26 14.66
N ILE A 67 26.97 7.94 15.78
CA ILE A 67 26.97 9.41 15.83
C ILE A 67 28.08 9.96 14.94
N GLU A 68 29.28 9.37 14.99
CA GLU A 68 30.41 9.76 14.13
C GLU A 68 30.07 9.59 12.65
N LYS A 69 29.48 8.44 12.27
CA LYS A 69 29.01 8.22 10.90
C LYS A 69 27.89 9.17 10.49
N LEU A 70 26.95 9.44 11.40
CA LEU A 70 25.86 10.37 11.13
C LEU A 70 26.39 11.80 10.92
N GLN A 71 27.41 12.22 11.68
CA GLN A 71 28.08 13.51 11.48
C GLN A 71 28.87 13.56 10.17
N ALA A 72 29.42 12.44 9.71
CA ALA A 72 30.12 12.35 8.43
C ALA A 72 29.15 12.34 7.23
N ASP A 73 28.03 11.64 7.33
CA ASP A 73 27.06 11.45 6.23
C ASP A 73 25.97 12.53 6.17
N SER A 74 25.73 13.26 7.28
CA SER A 74 24.67 14.26 7.32
C SER A 74 25.10 15.56 8.00
N ASP A 75 24.81 16.67 7.32
CA ASP A 75 24.75 18.03 7.89
C ASP A 75 23.68 18.12 9.03
N ALA A 76 22.88 17.07 9.22
CA ALA A 76 21.82 16.93 10.22
C ALA A 76 22.28 16.35 11.57
N GLY A 77 23.58 16.27 11.85
CA GLY A 77 24.12 15.81 13.13
C GLY A 77 23.81 16.73 14.34
N THR A 78 23.30 17.92 14.07
CA THR A 78 22.89 18.92 15.07
C THR A 78 21.49 19.42 14.77
N ASP A 79 20.75 19.81 15.80
CA ASP A 79 19.39 20.37 15.81
C ASP A 79 19.19 21.45 14.73
N GLN A 80 18.93 21.02 13.48
CA GLN A 80 18.69 21.94 12.37
C GLN A 80 17.27 22.45 12.52
N SER A 81 17.13 23.65 13.09
CA SER A 81 15.87 24.39 13.07
C SER A 81 15.35 24.47 11.64
N PHE A 82 14.05 24.26 11.45
CA PHE A 82 13.44 24.35 10.12
C PHE A 82 13.66 25.75 9.50
N GLN A 83 14.46 25.82 8.44
CA GLN A 83 14.79 27.06 7.73
C GLN A 83 14.10 27.07 6.36
N TRP A 84 13.32 28.10 6.09
CA TRP A 84 12.63 28.28 4.80
C TRP A 84 13.57 28.49 3.61
N SER A 85 14.80 28.96 3.87
CA SER A 85 15.84 29.10 2.84
C SER A 85 16.25 27.75 2.25
N SER A 86 16.41 26.72 3.09
CA SER A 86 16.75 25.36 2.66
C SER A 86 15.66 24.76 1.76
N VAL A 87 14.39 25.05 2.06
CA VAL A 87 13.26 24.62 1.21
C VAL A 87 13.34 25.25 -0.17
N ARG A 88 13.58 26.57 -0.25
CA ARG A 88 13.72 27.26 -1.54
C ARG A 88 14.90 26.73 -2.35
N SER A 89 16.04 26.50 -1.69
CA SER A 89 17.21 25.90 -2.33
C SER A 89 16.92 24.51 -2.91
N ALA A 90 16.10 23.70 -2.25
CA ALA A 90 15.70 22.39 -2.75
C ALA A 90 14.81 22.47 -4.00
N PHE A 91 13.98 23.51 -4.12
CA PHE A 91 13.15 23.74 -5.32
C PHE A 91 13.95 24.28 -6.51
N GLU A 92 15.08 24.92 -6.27
CA GLU A 92 15.97 25.42 -7.34
C GLU A 92 16.92 24.33 -7.86
N ASP A 93 17.09 23.22 -7.13
CA ASP A 93 17.96 22.14 -7.55
C ASP A 93 17.33 21.24 -8.63
N HIS A 94 17.92 21.26 -9.82
CA HIS A 94 17.56 20.40 -10.95
C HIS A 94 17.61 18.89 -10.65
N LEU A 95 18.47 18.43 -9.73
CA LEU A 95 18.54 17.02 -9.35
C LEU A 95 17.29 16.56 -8.60
N VAL A 96 16.72 17.44 -7.76
CA VAL A 96 15.46 17.17 -7.05
C VAL A 96 14.32 17.00 -8.03
N TRP A 97 14.25 17.83 -9.07
CA TRP A 97 13.26 17.70 -10.14
C TRP A 97 13.48 16.44 -10.99
N ALA A 98 14.73 16.15 -11.38
CA ALA A 98 15.06 14.95 -12.14
C ALA A 98 14.64 13.67 -11.40
N TYR A 99 14.94 13.59 -10.10
CA TYR A 99 14.51 12.48 -9.25
C TYR A 99 12.98 12.41 -9.14
N SER A 100 12.31 13.54 -8.95
CA SER A 100 10.85 13.61 -8.86
C SER A 100 10.17 13.06 -10.13
N PHE A 101 10.65 13.44 -11.31
CA PHE A 101 10.12 12.93 -12.58
C PHE A 101 10.40 11.44 -12.79
N LEU A 102 11.59 10.96 -12.42
CA LEU A 102 11.93 9.55 -12.50
C LEU A 102 11.02 8.70 -11.61
N PHE A 103 10.84 9.13 -10.35
CA PHE A 103 9.95 8.46 -9.39
C PHE A 103 8.48 8.49 -9.86
N HIS A 104 8.03 9.62 -10.42
CA HIS A 104 6.68 9.74 -10.96
C HIS A 104 6.46 8.81 -12.16
N GLY A 105 7.43 8.73 -13.08
CA GLY A 105 7.37 7.83 -14.22
C GLY A 105 7.25 6.36 -13.80
N PHE A 106 8.04 5.93 -12.82
CA PHE A 106 7.96 4.59 -12.25
C PHE A 106 6.58 4.32 -11.62
N SER A 107 6.10 5.23 -10.77
CA SER A 107 4.82 5.10 -10.09
C SER A 107 3.65 5.03 -11.07
N PHE A 108 3.66 5.88 -12.11
CA PHE A 108 2.63 5.92 -13.14
C PHE A 108 2.51 4.59 -13.89
N VAL A 109 3.64 3.99 -14.27
CA VAL A 109 3.67 2.68 -14.93
C VAL A 109 3.17 1.59 -13.99
N GLN A 110 3.57 1.60 -12.72
CA GLN A 110 3.12 0.63 -11.73
C GLN A 110 1.60 0.64 -11.52
N TYR A 111 0.99 1.83 -11.41
CA TYR A 111 -0.46 1.95 -11.28
C TYR A 111 -1.17 1.55 -12.58
N SER A 112 -0.67 2.01 -13.73
CA SER A 112 -1.22 1.62 -15.04
C SER A 112 -1.22 0.10 -15.22
N PHE A 113 -0.12 -0.56 -14.87
CA PHE A 113 -0.01 -2.01 -14.91
C PHE A 113 -1.05 -2.69 -14.03
N SER A 114 -1.28 -2.17 -12.82
CA SER A 114 -2.28 -2.73 -11.90
C SER A 114 -3.71 -2.60 -12.45
N PHE A 115 -4.04 -1.47 -13.08
CA PHE A 115 -5.35 -1.28 -13.71
C PHE A 115 -5.53 -2.16 -14.95
N PHE A 116 -4.57 -2.14 -15.88
CA PHE A 116 -4.70 -2.83 -17.18
C PHE A 116 -4.45 -4.34 -17.10
N LEU A 117 -3.70 -4.84 -16.12
CA LEU A 117 -3.55 -6.30 -15.92
C LEU A 117 -4.81 -6.95 -15.34
N VAL A 118 -5.57 -6.24 -14.51
CA VAL A 118 -6.85 -6.74 -14.00
C VAL A 118 -7.85 -6.98 -15.15
N ASP A 119 -7.69 -6.24 -16.25
CA ASP A 119 -8.48 -6.40 -17.48
C ASP A 119 -7.92 -7.46 -18.46
N GLY A 120 -6.87 -8.20 -18.07
CA GLY A 120 -6.36 -9.36 -18.81
C GLY A 120 -7.26 -10.61 -18.75
N ASN A 121 -8.49 -10.48 -18.25
CA ASN A 121 -9.50 -11.54 -18.21
C ASN A 121 -10.50 -11.36 -19.38
N PRO A 122 -10.82 -12.41 -20.17
CA PRO A 122 -11.77 -12.40 -21.31
C PRO A 122 -13.20 -11.88 -21.06
N GLN A 123 -13.48 -11.24 -19.93
CA GLN A 123 -14.76 -10.67 -19.56
C GLN A 123 -15.20 -9.50 -20.47
N CYS A 124 -14.28 -8.86 -21.20
CA CYS A 124 -14.63 -7.91 -22.26
C CYS A 124 -15.47 -8.55 -23.39
N CYS A 125 -15.35 -9.87 -23.65
CA CYS A 125 -16.29 -10.55 -24.56
C CYS A 125 -17.69 -10.70 -23.96
N CYS A 126 -17.82 -10.78 -22.63
CA CYS A 126 -19.11 -10.97 -21.96
C CYS A 126 -19.85 -9.64 -21.73
N GLY A 127 -19.12 -8.57 -21.41
CA GLY A 127 -19.69 -7.23 -21.21
C GLY A 127 -20.35 -6.65 -22.46
N PHE A 128 -19.73 -6.84 -23.64
CA PHE A 128 -20.30 -6.34 -24.91
C PHE A 128 -21.54 -7.13 -25.36
N LEU A 129 -21.66 -8.41 -24.99
CA LEU A 129 -22.88 -9.21 -25.20
C LEU A 129 -24.00 -8.87 -24.20
N GLY A 130 -23.65 -8.44 -22.98
CA GLY A 130 -24.61 -8.02 -21.94
C GLY A 130 -25.32 -6.70 -22.25
N VAL A 131 -24.67 -5.76 -22.93
CA VAL A 131 -25.31 -4.49 -23.37
C VAL A 131 -26.37 -4.72 -24.44
N ARG A 132 -26.28 -5.82 -25.20
CA ARG A 132 -27.27 -6.13 -26.25
C ARG A 132 -28.62 -6.60 -25.73
N ASN A 133 -28.72 -7.09 -24.49
CA ASN A 133 -29.95 -7.67 -23.94
C ASN A 133 -30.54 -6.93 -22.73
N GLY A 134 -29.94 -5.82 -22.27
CA GLY A 134 -30.58 -4.90 -21.31
C GLY A 134 -30.98 -5.48 -19.95
N LEU A 135 -30.48 -6.66 -19.56
CA LEU A 135 -30.82 -7.30 -18.29
C LEU A 135 -29.58 -7.32 -17.38
N GLY A 136 -29.60 -6.46 -16.35
CA GLY A 136 -28.56 -6.34 -15.32
C GLY A 136 -28.50 -7.51 -14.35
N VAL A 137 -28.38 -8.74 -14.86
CA VAL A 137 -28.27 -9.96 -14.06
C VAL A 137 -26.80 -10.40 -14.02
N GLN A 138 -26.22 -10.50 -12.82
CA GLN A 138 -24.89 -11.06 -12.62
C GLN A 138 -24.85 -12.52 -13.10
N PRO A 139 -23.87 -12.95 -13.91
CA PRO A 139 -23.85 -14.32 -14.41
C PRO A 139 -23.48 -15.30 -13.30
N SER A 140 -24.36 -16.27 -13.05
CA SER A 140 -24.11 -17.43 -12.19
C SER A 140 -22.99 -18.31 -12.76
N GLU A 141 -22.23 -18.99 -11.89
CA GLU A 141 -21.06 -19.82 -12.19
C GLU A 141 -21.27 -20.85 -13.32
N HIS A 142 -22.51 -21.27 -13.58
CA HIS A 142 -22.87 -22.18 -14.67
C HIS A 142 -22.60 -21.64 -16.08
N THR A 143 -22.60 -20.31 -16.29
CA THR A 143 -22.40 -19.73 -17.62
C THR A 143 -20.94 -19.83 -18.08
N CYS A 144 -19.98 -19.86 -17.15
CA CYS A 144 -18.55 -19.96 -17.45
C CYS A 144 -18.16 -21.36 -17.97
N ALA A 145 -18.84 -22.41 -17.50
CA ALA A 145 -18.57 -23.80 -17.92
C ALA A 145 -18.95 -24.07 -19.38
N VAL A 146 -19.93 -23.35 -19.94
CA VAL A 146 -20.36 -23.50 -21.34
C VAL A 146 -19.28 -22.97 -22.31
N TYR A 147 -18.53 -21.93 -21.91
CA TYR A 147 -17.52 -21.31 -22.78
C TYR A 147 -16.33 -22.24 -23.06
N HIS A 148 -15.95 -23.07 -22.09
CA HIS A 148 -14.89 -24.08 -22.28
C HIS A 148 -15.28 -25.21 -23.25
N ARG A 149 -16.59 -25.42 -23.52
CA ARG A 149 -17.08 -26.45 -24.45
C ARG A 149 -17.17 -25.98 -25.90
N CYS A 150 -17.13 -24.67 -26.17
CA CYS A 150 -17.03 -24.11 -27.53
C CYS A 150 -15.58 -23.93 -28.02
N ARG A 151 -14.58 -24.24 -27.18
CA ARG A 151 -13.14 -24.26 -27.56
C ARG A 151 -12.67 -25.70 -27.80
N LYS A 152 -13.41 -26.43 -28.63
CA LYS A 152 -12.95 -27.62 -29.35
C LYS A 152 -13.48 -27.55 -30.77
#